data_AF-A0A4R5TTN0-F1
#
_entry.id   AF-A0A4R5TTN0-F1
#
_cell.length_a   1.000
_cell.length_b   1.000
_cell.length_c   1.000
_cell.angle_alpha   90.00
_cell.angle_beta   90.00
_cell.angle_gamma   90.00
#
_symmetry.space_group_name_H-M   'P 1'
#
loop_
_entity.id
_entity.type
_entity.pdbx_description
1 polymer ?
#
loop_
_entity_poly.entity_id
_entity_poly.type
_entity_poly.pdbx_seq_one_letter_code
_entity_poly.pdbx_strand_id
1 'polypeptide(L)' 'MATTRDDALIQLDQVDTALEQPEADKAALLRDAEAWLSAHPDLEPADALYYRERLQVIRERHGGD' A
#
# COMPACT_ATOMS: atom_id res chain seq x y z
N MET A 1 -17.32 -9.52 -0.98
CA MET A 1 -16.84 -9.37 -2.37
C MET A 1 -15.35 -9.65 -2.33
N ALA A 2 -14.81 -10.36 -3.32
CA ALA A 2 -13.37 -10.59 -3.36
C ALA A 2 -12.66 -9.27 -3.69
N THR A 3 -11.55 -8.99 -3.02
CA THR A 3 -10.71 -7.85 -3.34
C THR A 3 -10.10 -8.05 -4.70
N THR A 4 -10.19 -7.03 -5.54
CA THR A 4 -9.70 -7.08 -6.91
C THR A 4 -8.36 -6.39 -7.04
N ARG A 5 -7.71 -6.60 -8.17
CA ARG A 5 -6.54 -5.82 -8.58
C ARG A 5 -6.79 -4.32 -8.53
N ASP A 6 -7.96 -3.86 -8.99
CA ASP A 6 -8.31 -2.44 -8.97
C ASP A 6 -8.37 -1.89 -7.55
N ASP A 7 -8.90 -2.65 -6.58
CA ASP A 7 -8.90 -2.24 -5.16
C ASP A 7 -7.47 -2.07 -4.62
N ALA A 8 -6.56 -2.99 -4.97
CA ALA A 8 -5.15 -2.89 -4.62
C ALA A 8 -4.47 -1.65 -5.25
N LEU A 9 -4.76 -1.34 -6.51
CA LEU A 9 -4.25 -0.15 -7.19
C LEU A 9 -4.76 1.15 -6.56
N ILE A 10 -6.06 1.22 -6.26
CA ILE A 10 -6.69 2.37 -5.61
C ILE A 10 -6.08 2.60 -4.23
N GLN A 11 -5.89 1.53 -3.47
CA GLN A 11 -5.31 1.64 -2.14
C GLN A 11 -3.88 2.22 -2.24
N LEU A 12 -3.04 1.68 -3.13
CA LEU A 12 -1.65 2.15 -3.28
C LEU A 12 -1.59 3.63 -3.67
N ASP A 13 -2.50 4.07 -4.55
CA ASP A 13 -2.63 5.47 -4.95
C ASP A 13 -3.02 6.37 -3.75
N GLN A 14 -3.96 5.91 -2.92
CA GLN A 14 -4.34 6.61 -1.69
C GLN A 14 -3.18 6.70 -0.69
N VAL A 15 -2.37 5.64 -0.55
CA VAL A 15 -1.18 5.65 0.31
C VAL A 15 -0.13 6.62 -0.20
N ASP A 16 0.19 6.59 -1.49
CA ASP A 16 1.18 7.50 -2.08
C ASP A 16 0.73 8.97 -1.89
N THR A 17 -0.54 9.27 -2.20
CA THR A 17 -1.14 10.60 -2.03
C THR A 17 -1.12 11.07 -0.58
N ALA A 18 -1.42 10.17 0.37
CA ALA A 18 -1.40 10.50 1.79
C ALA A 18 0.03 10.79 2.29
N LEU A 19 1.03 10.05 1.79
CA LEU A 19 2.44 10.24 2.15
C LEU A 19 3.04 11.54 1.62
N GLU A 20 2.45 12.13 0.58
CA GLU A 20 2.83 13.46 0.08
C GLU A 20 2.49 14.60 1.06
N GLN A 21 1.57 14.38 2.00
CA GLN A 21 1.21 15.42 2.97
C GLN A 21 2.35 15.64 3.99
N PRO A 22 2.75 16.89 4.25
CA PRO A 22 3.88 17.17 5.15
C PRO A 22 3.60 16.78 6.61
N GLU A 23 2.34 16.79 7.04
CA GLU A 23 1.93 16.32 8.38
C GLU A 23 1.64 14.82 8.46
N ALA A 24 1.83 14.07 7.38
CA ALA A 24 1.53 12.64 7.35
C ALA A 24 2.44 11.86 8.32
N ASP A 25 1.82 11.03 9.16
CA ASP A 25 2.55 9.99 9.87
C ASP A 25 2.89 8.86 8.89
N LYS A 26 4.04 9.01 8.22
CA LYS A 26 4.51 8.08 7.19
C LYS A 26 4.62 6.65 7.71
N ALA A 27 5.06 6.48 8.96
CA ALA A 27 5.22 5.17 9.56
C ALA A 27 3.86 4.52 9.84
N ALA A 28 2.86 5.29 10.28
CA ALA A 28 1.50 4.78 10.44
C ALA A 28 0.89 4.37 9.11
N LEU A 29 0.98 5.22 8.07
CA LEU A 29 0.41 4.94 6.75
C LEU A 29 0.99 3.68 6.10
N LEU A 30 2.31 3.48 6.18
CA LEU A 30 2.95 2.28 5.64
C LEU A 30 2.53 1.02 6.40
N ARG A 31 2.45 1.08 7.75
CA ARG A 31 1.94 -0.04 8.55
C ARG A 31 0.49 -0.38 8.22
N ASP A 32 -0.34 0.64 8.02
CA ASP A 32 -1.74 0.46 7.68
C ASP A 32 -1.89 -0.16 6.28
N ALA A 33 -1.02 0.20 5.33
CA ALA A 33 -0.96 -0.44 4.00
C ALA A 33 -0.56 -1.92 4.08
N GLU A 34 0.44 -2.26 4.92
CA GLU A 34 0.82 -3.66 5.17
C GLU A 34 -0.29 -4.46 5.85
N ALA A 35 -1.00 -3.83 6.79
CA ALA A 35 -2.16 -4.42 7.47
C ALA A 35 -3.32 -4.64 6.50
N TRP A 36 -3.57 -3.69 5.59
CA TRP A 36 -4.57 -3.82 4.54
C TRP A 36 -4.29 -5.03 3.67
N LEU A 37 -3.05 -5.22 3.19
CA LEU A 37 -2.71 -6.40 2.39
C LEU A 37 -2.94 -7.70 3.17
N SER A 38 -2.57 -7.72 4.46
CA SER A 38 -2.76 -8.89 5.32
C SER A 38 -4.24 -9.21 5.58
N ALA A 39 -5.11 -8.21 5.53
CA ALA A 39 -6.55 -8.35 5.69
C ALA A 39 -7.28 -8.86 4.42
N HIS A 40 -6.59 -8.91 3.27
CA HIS A 40 -7.16 -9.36 1.99
C HIS A 40 -6.42 -10.60 1.44
N PRO A 41 -6.53 -11.76 2.12
CA PRO A 41 -5.88 -13.00 1.69
C PRO A 41 -6.51 -13.59 0.41
N ASP A 42 -7.66 -13.08 -0.01
CA ASP A 42 -8.39 -13.44 -1.22
C ASP A 42 -7.90 -12.74 -2.49
N LEU A 43 -6.99 -11.76 -2.34
CA LEU A 43 -6.32 -11.12 -3.48
C LEU A 43 -5.47 -12.16 -4.24
N GLU A 44 -5.48 -12.11 -5.57
CA GLU A 44 -4.66 -13.03 -6.36
C GLU A 44 -3.18 -12.91 -5.98
N PRO A 45 -2.42 -14.02 -5.88
CA PRO A 45 -1.03 -13.99 -5.43
C PRO A 45 -0.12 -13.06 -6.24
N ALA A 46 -0.39 -12.91 -7.53
CA ALA A 46 0.34 -12.00 -8.41
C ALA A 46 0.07 -10.53 -8.07
N ASP A 47 -1.19 -10.17 -7.76
CA ASP A 47 -1.55 -8.82 -7.37
C ASP A 47 -1.08 -8.49 -5.95
N ALA A 48 -1.08 -9.47 -5.04
CA ALA A 48 -0.49 -9.32 -3.71
C ALA A 48 1.02 -9.10 -3.76
N LEU A 49 1.72 -9.82 -4.65
CA LEU A 49 3.15 -9.59 -4.90
C LEU A 49 3.39 -8.19 -5.47
N TYR A 50 2.64 -7.82 -6.50
CA TYR A 50 2.70 -6.49 -7.11
C TYR A 50 2.47 -5.38 -6.05
N TYR A 51 1.50 -5.56 -5.17
CA TYR A 51 1.20 -4.61 -4.11
C TYR A 51 2.40 -4.42 -3.18
N ARG A 52 3.05 -5.50 -2.73
CA ARG A 52 4.24 -5.42 -1.85
C ARG A 52 5.39 -4.70 -2.53
N GLU A 53 5.69 -5.06 -3.78
CA GLU A 53 6.77 -4.42 -4.54
C GLU A 53 6.49 -2.93 -4.73
N ARG A 54 5.23 -2.57 -5.04
CA ARG A 54 4.85 -1.17 -5.24
C ARG A 54 4.90 -0.38 -3.93
N LEU A 55 4.44 -0.96 -2.82
CA LEU A 55 4.52 -0.34 -1.49
C LEU A 55 5.98 -0.11 -1.06
N GLN A 56 6.89 -1.03 -1.38
CA GLN A 56 8.32 -0.83 -1.15
C GLN A 56 8.86 0.38 -1.92
N VAL A 57 8.54 0.51 -3.22
CA VAL A 57 8.94 1.68 -4.03
C VAL A 57 8.39 2.98 -3.46
N ILE A 58 7.15 2.97 -2.95
CA ILE A 58 6.53 4.13 -2.28
C ILE A 58 7.30 4.48 -0.99
N ARG A 59 7.63 3.48 -0.16
CA ARG A 59 8.43 3.69 1.07
C ARG A 59 9.78 4.33 0.76
N GLU A 60 10.49 3.84 -0.25
CA GLU A 60 11.80 4.36 -0.66
C GLU A 60 11.70 5.81 -1.14
N ARG A 61 10.67 6.15 -1.93
CA ARG A 61 10.41 7.52 -2.40
C ARG A 61 10.21 8.50 -1.24
N HIS A 62 9.52 8.08 -0.19
CA HIS A 62 9.12 8.96 0.91
C HIS A 62 10.12 8.97 2.09
N GLY A 63 11.28 8.32 1.94
CA GLY A 63 12.40 8.38 2.87
C GLY A 63 12.30 7.41 4.05
N GLY A 64 11.59 6.29 3.90
CA GLY A 64 11.52 5.27 4.93
C GLY A 64 12.77 4.38 4.97
N ASP A 65 13.84 4.85 5.60
CA ASP A 65 14.92 3.99 6.11
C ASP A 65 14.42 3.22 7.35
#